data_AF-A0A1F7XZ22-F1
#
_entry.id   AF-A0A1F7XZ22-F1
#
_cell.length_a   1.000
_cell.length_b   1.000
_cell.length_c   1.000
_cell.angle_alpha   90.00
_cell.angle_beta   90.00
_cell.angle_gamma   90.00
#
_symmetry.space_group_name_H-M   'P 1'
#
loop_
_entity.id
_entity.type
_entity.pdbx_description
1 polymer ?
#
loop_
_entity_poly.entity_id
_entity_poly.type
_entity_poly.pdbx_seq_one_letter_code
_entity_poly.pdbx_strand_id
1 'polypeptide(L)'
;MHAYLFSGPDVDEVTKKVADFISDRKLKAIEFHLETIGQVRDLKNFVKLAQDANTIILIKNIDHATVPACNAFLKTLEEPQKNVQFILTASSVHSILPTIVSRCQVVKVTSNKRQVTRFENLEKFLSASVGGKLATIDKIRGREEALSFIENIIYQLHGTLHHQDKDLKTVAQNLKFANFTLSALKANGNVGLQLTNFTLNYVN
;
A
#
# COMPACT_ATOMS: atom_id res chain seq x y z
N MET A 1 -4.26 -24.82 5.05
CA MET A 1 -4.58 -23.86 3.96
C MET A 1 -3.41 -23.82 2.99
N HIS A 2 -3.66 -24.06 1.71
CA HIS A 2 -2.61 -24.25 0.69
C HIS A 2 -2.45 -23.08 -0.29
N ALA A 3 -3.33 -22.07 -0.26
CA ALA A 3 -3.24 -20.89 -1.12
C ALA A 3 -3.39 -19.60 -0.30
N TYR A 4 -2.53 -18.62 -0.56
CA TYR A 4 -2.48 -17.33 0.11
C TYR A 4 -2.48 -16.21 -0.93
N LEU A 5 -3.29 -15.18 -0.75
CA LEU A 5 -3.35 -13.99 -1.61
C LEU A 5 -2.87 -12.77 -0.82
N PHE A 6 -1.68 -12.27 -1.15
CA PHE A 6 -1.16 -11.02 -0.62
C PHE A 6 -1.64 -9.88 -1.48
N SER A 7 -2.36 -8.94 -0.89
CA SER A 7 -2.92 -7.80 -1.63
C SER A 7 -2.66 -6.48 -0.93
N GLY A 8 -2.16 -5.51 -1.68
CA GLY A 8 -1.88 -4.16 -1.19
C GLY A 8 -1.50 -3.21 -2.32
N PRO A 9 -1.68 -1.90 -2.12
CA PRO A 9 -1.39 -0.88 -3.13
C PRO A 9 0.11 -0.66 -3.36
N ASP A 10 0.97 -1.04 -2.41
CA ASP A 10 2.41 -0.90 -2.49
C ASP A 10 3.07 -2.25 -2.81
N VAL A 11 3.60 -2.35 -4.04
CA VAL A 11 4.23 -3.56 -4.57
C VAL A 11 5.48 -3.97 -3.78
N ASP A 12 6.26 -3.01 -3.28
CA ASP A 12 7.48 -3.30 -2.52
C ASP A 12 7.13 -3.88 -1.16
N GLU A 13 6.15 -3.30 -0.46
CA GLU A 13 5.69 -3.83 0.83
C GLU A 13 5.08 -5.23 0.68
N VAL A 14 4.29 -5.44 -0.37
CA VAL A 14 3.74 -6.77 -0.69
C VAL A 14 4.85 -7.77 -0.94
N THR A 15 5.84 -7.41 -1.75
CA THR A 15 6.99 -8.27 -2.07
C THR A 15 7.79 -8.62 -0.82
N LYS A 16 8.04 -7.64 0.06
CA LYS A 16 8.72 -7.85 1.33
C LYS A 16 7.95 -8.80 2.25
N LYS A 17 6.64 -8.56 2.44
CA LYS A 17 5.77 -9.45 3.22
C LYS A 17 5.76 -10.88 2.71
N VAL A 18 5.77 -11.06 1.39
CA VAL A 18 5.85 -12.38 0.75
C VAL A 18 7.22 -13.03 1.03
N ALA A 19 8.32 -12.29 0.90
CA ALA A 19 9.66 -12.79 1.17
C ALA A 19 9.83 -13.23 2.64
N ASP A 20 9.32 -12.43 3.58
CA ASP A 20 9.31 -12.76 5.01
C ASP A 20 8.50 -14.07 5.25
N PHE A 21 7.30 -14.16 4.65
CA PHE A 21 6.44 -15.34 4.77
C PHE A 21 7.04 -16.63 4.18
N ILE A 22 7.78 -16.52 3.08
CA ILE A 22 8.49 -17.66 2.47
C ILE A 22 9.67 -18.10 3.37
N SER A 23 10.43 -17.13 3.89
CA SER A 23 11.61 -17.38 4.72
C SER A 23 11.26 -18.12 6.00
N ASP A 24 10.16 -17.75 6.65
CA ASP A 24 9.66 -18.41 7.86
C ASP A 24 9.34 -19.91 7.65
N ARG A 25 8.96 -20.29 6.41
CA ARG A 25 8.58 -21.67 6.08
C ARG A 25 9.74 -22.54 5.63
N LYS A 26 10.90 -21.95 5.31
CA LYS A 26 12.10 -22.66 4.81
C LYS A 26 11.81 -23.58 3.61
N LEU A 27 10.84 -23.21 2.78
CA LEU A 27 10.45 -23.98 1.58
C LEU A 27 11.09 -23.38 0.33
N LYS A 28 11.32 -24.23 -0.67
CA LYS A 28 11.77 -23.77 -1.99
C LYS A 28 10.65 -23.00 -2.66
N ALA A 29 10.85 -21.72 -2.94
CA ALA A 29 9.93 -20.92 -3.72
C ALA A 29 10.34 -20.88 -5.19
N ILE A 30 9.36 -21.03 -6.07
CA ILE A 30 9.53 -20.98 -7.52
C ILE A 30 8.52 -19.99 -8.06
N GLU A 31 9.01 -19.01 -8.79
CA GLU A 31 8.17 -18.00 -9.42
C GLU A 31 7.59 -18.55 -10.73
N PHE A 32 6.30 -18.32 -10.94
CA PHE A 32 5.60 -18.73 -12.15
C PHE A 32 4.75 -17.58 -12.69
N HIS A 33 4.96 -17.24 -13.96
CA HIS A 33 4.19 -16.21 -14.64
C HIS A 33 2.84 -16.77 -15.09
N LEU A 34 1.72 -16.12 -14.74
CA LEU A 34 0.38 -16.60 -15.05
C LEU A 34 -0.51 -15.45 -15.52
N GLU A 35 -0.58 -15.27 -16.83
CA GLU A 35 -1.48 -14.31 -17.50
C GLU A 35 -2.46 -15.01 -18.45
N THR A 36 -1.99 -16.05 -19.13
CA THR A 36 -2.72 -16.75 -20.20
C THR A 36 -3.06 -18.19 -19.82
N ILE A 37 -4.07 -18.76 -20.48
CA ILE A 37 -4.46 -20.16 -20.27
C ILE A 37 -3.33 -21.14 -20.61
N GLY A 38 -2.41 -20.79 -21.53
CA GLY A 38 -1.24 -21.60 -21.87
C GLY A 38 -0.33 -21.80 -20.67
N GLN A 39 0.02 -20.70 -19.99
CA GLN A 39 0.85 -20.73 -18.79
C GLN A 39 0.20 -21.52 -17.64
N VAL A 40 -1.12 -21.52 -17.53
CA VAL A 40 -1.82 -22.36 -16.54
C VAL A 40 -1.61 -23.85 -16.83
N ARG A 41 -1.53 -24.26 -18.10
CA ARG A 41 -1.25 -25.64 -18.48
C ARG A 41 0.19 -26.02 -18.15
N ASP A 42 1.13 -25.11 -18.42
CA ASP A 42 2.54 -25.29 -18.08
C ASP A 42 2.73 -25.43 -16.56
N LEU A 43 2.04 -24.60 -15.78
CA LEU A 43 1.99 -24.69 -14.32
C LEU A 43 1.46 -26.05 -13.86
N LYS A 44 0.36 -26.54 -14.45
CA LYS A 44 -0.21 -27.85 -14.11
C LYS A 44 0.77 -28.99 -14.38
N ASN A 45 1.50 -28.92 -15.50
CA ASN A 45 2.51 -29.91 -15.83
C ASN A 45 3.69 -29.85 -14.83
N PHE A 46 4.13 -28.66 -14.47
CA PHE A 46 5.17 -28.46 -13.47
C PHE A 46 4.79 -29.02 -12.10
N VAL A 47 3.59 -28.69 -11.62
CA VAL A 47 3.05 -29.15 -10.33
C VAL A 47 2.95 -30.69 -10.28
N LYS A 48 2.60 -31.34 -11.39
CA LYS A 48 2.55 -32.80 -11.48
C LYS A 48 3.93 -33.46 -11.38
N LEU A 49 5.00 -32.77 -11.77
CA LEU A 49 6.37 -33.28 -11.70
C LEU A 49 7.02 -33.02 -10.33
N ALA A 50 6.54 -32.02 -9.58
CA ALA A 50 7.11 -31.58 -8.31
C ALA A 50 6.64 -32.41 -7.08
N GLN A 51 6.28 -33.68 -7.25
CA GLN A 51 5.58 -34.47 -6.22
C GLN A 51 6.39 -34.70 -4.92
N ASP A 52 7.72 -34.76 -4.99
CA ASP A 52 8.54 -35.18 -3.84
C ASP A 52 9.06 -34.02 -2.98
N ALA A 53 8.88 -32.76 -3.40
CA ALA A 53 9.44 -31.61 -2.70
C ALA A 53 8.35 -30.61 -2.25
N ASN A 54 8.37 -30.25 -0.96
CA ASN A 54 7.55 -29.16 -0.45
C ASN A 54 7.95 -27.84 -1.13
N THR A 55 7.09 -27.38 -2.04
CA THR A 55 7.39 -26.28 -2.95
C THR A 55 6.33 -25.19 -2.83
N ILE A 56 6.80 -23.95 -2.74
CA ILE A 56 5.95 -22.76 -2.87
C ILE A 56 5.98 -22.32 -4.34
N ILE A 57 4.81 -22.15 -4.93
CA ILE A 57 4.64 -21.52 -6.24
C ILE A 57 4.17 -20.09 -6.01
N LEU A 58 5.05 -19.15 -6.37
CA LEU A 58 4.79 -17.72 -6.30
C LEU A 58 4.28 -17.24 -7.65
N ILE A 59 3.06 -16.71 -7.68
CA ILE A 59 2.44 -16.11 -8.85
C ILE A 59 2.25 -14.63 -8.56
N LYS A 60 3.04 -13.80 -9.23
CA LYS A 60 2.96 -12.36 -9.05
C LYS A 60 1.87 -11.76 -9.92
N ASN A 61 1.21 -10.72 -9.39
CA ASN A 61 0.29 -9.85 -10.11
C ASN A 61 -0.84 -10.63 -10.82
N ILE A 62 -1.51 -11.52 -10.09
CA ILE A 62 -2.59 -12.38 -10.63
C ILE A 62 -3.78 -11.56 -11.17
N ASP A 63 -3.88 -10.27 -10.81
CA ASP A 63 -4.82 -9.30 -11.40
C ASP A 63 -4.61 -9.03 -12.89
N HIS A 64 -3.44 -9.38 -13.44
CA HIS A 64 -3.18 -9.30 -14.88
C HIS A 64 -3.64 -10.55 -15.64
N ALA A 65 -4.06 -11.59 -14.94
CA ALA A 65 -4.50 -12.82 -15.57
C ALA A 65 -5.84 -12.66 -16.29
N THR A 66 -5.89 -13.16 -17.51
CA THR A 66 -7.12 -13.21 -18.30
C THR A 66 -8.17 -14.08 -17.60
N VAL A 67 -9.46 -13.74 -17.75
CA VAL A 67 -10.57 -14.52 -17.16
C VAL A 67 -10.48 -16.03 -17.50
N PRO A 68 -10.17 -16.44 -18.75
CA PRO A 68 -9.96 -17.85 -19.07
C PRO A 68 -8.80 -18.49 -18.30
N ALA A 69 -7.70 -17.76 -18.07
CA ALA A 69 -6.59 -18.24 -17.26
C ALA A 69 -6.99 -18.45 -15.80
N CYS A 70 -7.66 -17.45 -15.19
CA CYS A 70 -8.18 -17.56 -13.83
C CYS A 70 -9.12 -18.77 -13.67
N ASN A 71 -10.06 -18.95 -14.60
CA ASN A 71 -10.99 -20.09 -14.55
C ASN A 71 -10.27 -21.44 -14.71
N ALA A 72 -9.25 -21.51 -15.56
CA ALA A 72 -8.44 -22.72 -15.71
C ALA A 72 -7.60 -23.01 -14.45
N PHE A 73 -7.15 -21.96 -13.76
CA PHE A 73 -6.34 -22.04 -12.56
C PHE A 73 -7.15 -22.47 -11.32
N LEU A 74 -8.46 -22.17 -11.27
CA LEU A 74 -9.35 -22.61 -10.18
C LEU A 74 -9.24 -24.11 -9.90
N LYS A 75 -9.19 -24.95 -10.94
CA LYS A 75 -9.02 -26.40 -10.77
C LYS A 75 -7.76 -26.75 -9.98
N THR A 76 -6.66 -26.05 -10.23
CA THR A 76 -5.39 -26.25 -9.50
C THR A 76 -5.49 -25.80 -8.04
N LEU A 77 -6.28 -24.75 -7.77
CA LEU A 77 -6.55 -24.29 -6.41
C LEU A 77 -7.51 -25.21 -5.65
N GLU A 78 -8.43 -25.90 -6.33
CA GLU A 78 -9.38 -26.84 -5.70
C GLU A 78 -8.76 -28.21 -5.41
N GLU A 79 -7.88 -28.67 -6.29
CA GLU A 79 -7.22 -29.97 -6.20
C GLU A 79 -5.70 -29.79 -6.01
N PRO A 80 -5.25 -29.17 -4.91
CA PRO A 80 -3.84 -28.93 -4.69
C PRO A 80 -3.09 -30.26 -4.48
N GLN A 81 -1.89 -30.36 -5.02
CA GLN A 81 -0.97 -31.44 -4.66
C GLN A 81 -0.52 -31.27 -3.21
N LYS A 82 -0.36 -32.39 -2.48
CA LYS A 82 -0.09 -32.40 -1.03
C LYS A 82 1.12 -31.55 -0.62
N ASN A 83 2.11 -31.42 -1.50
CA ASN A 83 3.39 -30.77 -1.24
C ASN A 83 3.52 -29.40 -1.92
N VAL A 84 2.43 -28.83 -2.45
CA VAL A 84 2.44 -27.54 -3.15
C VAL A 84 1.62 -26.50 -2.41
N GLN A 85 2.22 -25.33 -2.17
CA GLN A 85 1.54 -24.15 -1.67
C GLN A 85 1.58 -23.04 -2.72
N PHE A 86 0.48 -22.31 -2.87
CA PHE A 86 0.38 -21.16 -3.76
C PHE A 86 0.46 -19.86 -2.97
N ILE A 87 1.31 -18.96 -3.43
CA ILE A 87 1.34 -17.56 -2.99
C ILE A 87 1.02 -16.70 -4.20
N LEU A 88 -0.04 -15.92 -4.12
CA LEU A 88 -0.49 -15.00 -5.14
C LEU A 88 -0.24 -13.57 -4.66
N THR A 89 0.20 -12.67 -5.53
CA THR A 89 0.19 -11.22 -5.25
C THR A 89 -0.79 -10.48 -6.15
N ALA A 90 -1.41 -9.43 -5.63
CA ALA A 90 -2.28 -8.55 -6.40
C ALA A 90 -2.24 -7.11 -5.88
N SER A 91 -2.41 -6.13 -6.75
CA SER A 91 -2.54 -4.72 -6.36
C SER A 91 -3.78 -4.43 -5.50
N SER A 92 -4.87 -5.19 -5.72
CA SER A 92 -6.12 -5.07 -4.98
C SER A 92 -6.87 -6.40 -4.99
N VAL A 93 -7.61 -6.70 -3.90
CA VAL A 93 -8.48 -7.89 -3.86
C VAL A 93 -9.66 -7.72 -4.82
N HIS A 94 -10.08 -6.48 -5.06
CA HIS A 94 -11.25 -6.18 -5.90
C HIS A 94 -11.01 -6.39 -7.39
N SER A 95 -9.76 -6.42 -7.84
CA SER A 95 -9.41 -6.72 -9.24
C SER A 95 -9.35 -8.22 -9.52
N ILE A 96 -9.48 -9.07 -8.49
CA ILE A 96 -9.42 -10.52 -8.62
C ILE A 96 -10.83 -11.11 -8.68
N LEU A 97 -11.01 -12.15 -9.49
CA LEU A 97 -12.27 -12.89 -9.52
C LEU A 97 -12.65 -13.40 -8.11
N PRO A 98 -13.87 -13.17 -7.63
CA PRO A 98 -14.31 -13.62 -6.30
C PRO A 98 -14.13 -15.13 -6.07
N THR A 99 -14.20 -15.92 -7.13
CA THR A 99 -13.97 -17.38 -7.11
C THR A 99 -12.54 -17.75 -6.73
N ILE A 100 -11.54 -17.00 -7.18
CA ILE A 100 -10.13 -17.17 -6.76
C ILE A 100 -9.97 -16.73 -5.30
N VAL A 101 -10.50 -15.55 -4.95
CA VAL A 101 -10.41 -14.99 -3.60
C VAL A 101 -10.99 -15.95 -2.56
N SER A 102 -12.14 -16.57 -2.85
CA SER A 102 -12.80 -17.53 -1.94
C SER A 102 -11.96 -18.80 -1.63
N ARG A 103 -10.96 -19.12 -2.45
CA ARG A 103 -10.07 -20.28 -2.28
C ARG A 103 -8.70 -19.90 -1.71
N CYS A 104 -8.49 -18.62 -1.40
CA CYS A 104 -7.23 -18.10 -0.88
C CYS A 104 -7.41 -17.52 0.53
N GLN A 105 -6.40 -17.70 1.37
CA GLN A 105 -6.28 -16.88 2.57
C GLN A 105 -5.83 -15.47 2.17
N VAL A 106 -6.68 -14.47 2.35
CA VAL A 106 -6.34 -13.09 2.01
C VAL A 106 -5.49 -12.47 3.11
N VAL A 107 -4.29 -12.02 2.73
CA VAL A 107 -3.38 -11.23 3.57
C VAL A 107 -3.36 -9.81 3.01
N LYS A 108 -4.07 -8.90 3.68
CA LYS A 108 -4.03 -7.48 3.31
C LYS A 108 -2.71 -6.87 3.78
N VAL A 109 -1.95 -6.35 2.83
CA VAL A 109 -0.72 -5.61 3.07
C VAL A 109 -1.07 -4.13 3.02
N THR A 110 -1.12 -3.53 4.21
CA THR A 110 -1.28 -2.09 4.34
C THR A 110 0.09 -1.45 4.40
N SER A 111 0.41 -0.72 3.33
CA SER A 111 0.78 0.69 3.37
C SER A 111 1.20 1.33 4.69
N ASN A 112 2.18 0.84 5.47
CA ASN A 112 2.64 1.64 6.63
C ASN A 112 3.70 2.68 6.21
N LYS A 113 4.02 2.76 4.91
CA LYS A 113 4.64 3.91 4.24
C LYS A 113 3.80 5.21 4.26
N ARG A 114 2.98 5.46 5.29
CA ARG A 114 3.12 6.76 5.94
C ARG A 114 4.38 6.66 6.79
N GLN A 115 5.55 6.68 6.13
CA GLN A 115 6.69 7.35 6.75
C GLN A 115 6.20 8.78 6.93
N VAL A 116 5.61 9.01 8.10
CA VAL A 116 5.66 10.30 8.73
C VAL A 116 7.15 10.52 8.87
N THR A 117 7.78 11.10 7.83
CA THR A 117 9.09 11.72 7.96
C THR A 117 8.89 12.58 9.17
N ARG A 118 9.48 12.18 10.29
CA ARG A 118 9.29 12.87 11.56
C ARG A 118 9.87 14.24 11.28
N PHE A 119 9.02 15.20 10.91
CA PHE A 119 9.42 16.58 10.78
C PHE A 119 9.81 16.95 12.19
N GLU A 120 11.13 16.88 12.44
CA GLU A 120 11.70 17.32 13.68
C GLU A 120 11.19 18.74 13.86
N ASN A 121 10.38 18.93 14.90
CA ASN A 121 9.74 20.19 15.27
C ASN A 121 8.39 20.55 14.60
N LEU A 122 7.56 19.57 14.20
CA LEU A 122 6.19 19.86 13.76
C LEU A 122 5.37 20.61 14.83
N GLU A 123 5.49 20.22 16.10
CA GLU A 123 4.89 20.95 17.23
C GLU A 123 5.35 22.42 17.27
N LYS A 124 6.64 22.67 17.02
CA LYS A 124 7.20 24.02 16.97
C LYS A 124 6.65 24.81 15.78
N PHE A 125 6.41 24.16 14.64
CA PHE A 125 5.76 24.79 13.50
C PHE A 125 4.32 25.17 13.86
N LEU A 126 3.55 24.24 14.43
CA LEU A 126 2.15 24.48 14.81
C LEU A 126 2.04 25.62 15.82
N SER A 127 2.93 25.66 16.81
CA SER A 127 2.97 26.70 17.85
C SER A 127 3.65 28.01 17.42
N ALA A 128 4.24 28.09 16.23
CA ALA A 128 4.96 29.28 15.78
C ALA A 128 4.00 30.40 15.32
N SER A 129 4.52 31.64 15.32
CA SER A 129 3.87 32.76 14.63
C SER A 129 3.83 32.52 13.12
N VAL A 130 2.98 33.26 12.41
CA VAL A 130 2.90 33.20 10.94
C VAL A 130 4.28 33.38 10.30
N GLY A 131 5.09 34.34 10.78
CA GLY A 131 6.46 34.54 10.29
C GLY A 131 7.39 33.34 10.54
N GLY A 132 7.29 32.72 11.72
CA GLY A 132 8.07 31.51 12.03
C GLY A 132 7.68 30.30 11.19
N LYS A 133 6.38 30.16 10.87
CA LYS A 133 5.86 29.15 9.95
C LYS A 133 6.39 29.38 8.53
N LEU A 134 6.36 30.62 8.04
CA LEU A 134 6.90 30.98 6.73
C LEU A 134 8.40 30.66 6.61
N ALA A 135 9.20 30.98 7.64
CA ALA A 135 10.62 30.64 7.67
C ALA A 135 10.89 29.12 7.69
N THR A 136 9.93 28.32 8.14
CA THR A 136 10.05 26.85 8.16
C THR A 136 9.74 26.26 6.79
N ILE A 137 8.68 26.72 6.12
CA ILE A 137 8.33 26.21 4.79
C ILE A 137 9.35 26.60 3.71
N ASP A 138 10.07 27.72 3.90
CA ASP A 138 11.14 28.16 2.99
C ASP A 138 12.32 27.16 2.92
N LYS A 139 12.45 26.32 3.96
CA LYS A 139 13.45 25.25 4.01
C LYS A 139 13.04 24.00 3.25
N ILE A 140 11.76 23.86 2.90
CA ILE A 140 11.24 22.67 2.21
C ILE A 140 11.61 22.75 0.74
N ARG A 141 12.44 21.82 0.28
CA ARG A 141 12.99 21.84 -1.07
C ARG A 141 12.40 20.68 -1.87
N GLY A 142 11.48 21.03 -2.75
CA GLY A 142 10.89 20.08 -3.71
C GLY A 142 9.55 19.51 -3.27
N ARG A 143 8.90 18.82 -4.22
CA ARG A 143 7.50 18.41 -4.09
C ARG A 143 7.32 17.25 -3.11
N GLU A 144 8.25 16.28 -3.10
CA GLU A 144 8.16 15.13 -2.22
C GLU A 144 8.23 15.53 -0.74
N GLU A 145 9.16 16.42 -0.39
CA GLU A 145 9.26 16.98 0.96
C GLU A 145 7.99 17.77 1.34
N ALA A 146 7.43 18.55 0.41
CA ALA A 146 6.20 19.31 0.64
C ALA A 146 4.96 18.42 0.82
N LEU A 147 4.84 17.34 0.03
CA LEU A 147 3.79 16.35 0.18
C LEU A 147 3.89 15.67 1.55
N SER A 148 5.09 15.23 1.92
CA SER A 148 5.35 14.63 3.22
C SER A 148 5.01 15.61 4.36
N PHE A 149 5.41 16.87 4.26
CA PHE A 149 5.09 17.91 5.25
C PHE A 149 3.59 18.05 5.50
N ILE A 150 2.80 18.20 4.43
CA ILE A 150 1.35 18.37 4.54
C ILE A 150 0.66 17.09 5.03
N GLU A 151 1.11 15.91 4.59
CA GLU A 151 0.57 14.64 5.08
C GLU A 151 0.81 14.46 6.58
N ASN A 152 1.95 14.94 7.09
CA ASN A 152 2.26 14.94 8.53
C ASN A 152 1.39 15.91 9.33
N ILE A 153 1.14 17.10 8.79
CA ILE A 153 0.18 18.05 9.38
C ILE A 153 -1.21 17.42 9.48
N ILE A 154 -1.70 16.80 8.40
CA ILE A 154 -3.00 16.13 8.37
C ILE A 154 -3.06 15.01 9.42
N TYR A 155 -1.99 14.22 9.53
CA TYR A 155 -1.91 13.15 10.53
C TYR A 155 -2.01 13.69 11.96
N GLN A 156 -1.27 14.77 12.30
CA GLN A 156 -1.36 15.39 13.63
C GLN A 156 -2.74 15.94 13.92
N LEU A 157 -3.33 16.67 12.97
CA LEU A 157 -4.68 17.23 13.13
C LEU A 157 -5.75 16.13 13.30
N HIS A 158 -5.60 15.00 12.60
CA HIS A 158 -6.46 13.83 12.85
C HIS A 158 -6.25 13.25 14.25
N GLY A 159 -5.01 13.14 14.73
CA GLY A 159 -4.72 12.71 16.09
C GLY A 159 -5.42 13.58 17.15
N THR A 160 -5.49 14.89 16.91
CA THR A 160 -6.20 15.82 17.80
C THR A 160 -7.72 15.64 17.82
N LEU A 161 -8.33 15.07 16.77
CA LEU A 161 -9.77 14.80 16.76
C LEU A 161 -10.18 13.69 17.75
N HIS A 162 -9.25 12.84 18.15
CA HIS A 162 -9.52 11.77 19.12
C HIS A 162 -9.54 12.26 20.58
N HIS A 163 -9.22 13.53 20.83
CA HIS A 163 -9.15 14.12 22.18
C HIS A 163 -10.37 15.06 22.36
N GLN A 164 -11.16 14.84 23.41
CA GLN A 164 -12.48 15.50 23.61
C GLN A 164 -12.41 17.01 23.96
N ASP A 165 -11.21 17.57 24.18
CA ASP A 165 -11.02 18.88 24.81
C ASP A 165 -10.48 19.99 23.88
N LYS A 166 -10.53 19.79 22.55
CA LYS A 166 -10.01 20.76 21.58
C LYS A 166 -11.09 21.42 20.74
N ASP A 167 -10.82 22.63 20.28
CA ASP A 167 -11.69 23.36 19.35
C ASP A 167 -11.79 22.62 18.00
N LEU A 168 -12.82 21.77 17.91
CA LEU A 168 -13.11 20.95 16.73
C LEU A 168 -13.33 21.80 15.48
N LYS A 169 -13.82 23.04 15.63
CA LYS A 169 -14.09 23.93 14.49
C LYS A 169 -12.78 24.38 13.86
N THR A 170 -11.82 24.80 14.68
CA THR A 170 -10.47 25.19 14.25
C THR A 170 -9.72 24.00 13.65
N VAL A 171 -9.77 22.83 14.29
CA VAL A 171 -9.15 21.60 13.75
C VAL A 171 -9.75 21.22 12.38
N ALA A 172 -11.08 21.27 12.25
CA ALA A 172 -11.75 20.97 10.98
C ALA A 172 -11.39 21.96 9.87
N GLN A 173 -11.28 23.25 10.20
CA GLN A 173 -10.85 24.29 9.25
C GLN A 173 -9.41 24.04 8.78
N ASN A 174 -8.49 23.77 9.70
CA ASN A 174 -7.10 23.48 9.36
C ASN A 174 -6.96 22.19 8.54
N LEU A 175 -7.73 21.14 8.85
CA LEU A 175 -7.78 19.92 8.05
C LEU A 175 -8.27 20.18 6.63
N LYS A 176 -9.29 21.01 6.47
CA LYS A 176 -9.81 21.39 5.15
C LYS A 176 -8.72 22.06 4.31
N PHE A 177 -8.00 23.03 4.87
CA PHE A 177 -6.90 23.70 4.16
C PHE A 177 -5.75 22.74 3.86
N ALA A 178 -5.34 21.91 4.81
CA ALA A 178 -4.26 20.94 4.60
C ALA A 178 -4.61 19.93 3.48
N ASN A 179 -5.84 19.41 3.46
CA ASN A 179 -6.29 18.52 2.39
C ASN A 179 -6.35 19.21 1.03
N PHE A 180 -6.83 20.45 0.97
CA PHE A 180 -6.81 21.24 -0.26
C PHE A 180 -5.38 21.41 -0.79
N THR A 181 -4.44 21.79 0.08
CA THR A 181 -3.03 21.94 -0.27
C THR A 181 -2.43 20.62 -0.76
N LEU A 182 -2.75 19.49 -0.11
CA LEU A 182 -2.30 18.17 -0.54
C LEU A 182 -2.78 17.83 -1.95
N SER A 183 -4.07 18.04 -2.23
CA SER A 183 -4.64 17.84 -3.56
C SER A 183 -3.99 18.74 -4.61
N ALA A 184 -3.74 20.02 -4.30
CA ALA A 184 -3.11 20.95 -5.21
C ALA A 184 -1.64 20.58 -5.51
N LEU A 185 -0.88 20.12 -4.50
CA LEU A 185 0.49 19.63 -4.68
C LEU A 185 0.53 18.37 -5.56
N LYS A 186 -0.42 17.43 -5.36
CA LYS A 186 -0.57 16.21 -6.18
C LYS A 186 -0.97 16.53 -7.62
N ALA A 187 -1.71 17.62 -7.84
CA ALA A 187 -2.04 18.15 -9.15
C ALA A 187 -0.91 18.99 -9.79
N ASN A 188 0.34 18.82 -9.35
CA ASN A 188 1.52 19.55 -9.83
C ASN A 188 1.51 21.07 -9.59
N GLY A 189 0.73 21.56 -8.63
CA GLY A 189 0.75 22.96 -8.21
C GLY A 189 2.14 23.43 -7.75
N ASN A 190 2.38 24.75 -7.83
CA ASN A 190 3.63 25.36 -7.38
C ASN A 190 3.81 25.18 -5.87
N VAL A 191 4.90 24.52 -5.46
CA VAL A 191 5.14 24.14 -4.07
C VAL A 191 5.14 25.35 -3.12
N GLY A 192 5.91 26.39 -3.43
CA GLY A 192 6.03 27.57 -2.58
C GLY A 192 4.71 28.30 -2.39
N LEU A 193 3.93 28.49 -3.46
CA LEU A 193 2.61 29.11 -3.39
C LEU A 193 1.64 28.29 -2.54
N GLN A 194 1.60 26.97 -2.72
CA GLN A 194 0.67 26.10 -1.99
C GLN A 194 0.99 26.08 -0.48
N LEU A 195 2.26 25.98 -0.11
CA LEU A 195 2.68 25.98 1.30
C LEU A 195 2.50 27.35 1.96
N THR A 196 2.77 28.43 1.23
CA THR A 196 2.54 29.81 1.72
C THR A 196 1.05 30.03 1.98
N ASN A 197 0.20 29.67 1.03
CA ASN A 197 -1.25 29.83 1.16
C ASN A 197 -1.80 28.99 2.33
N PHE A 198 -1.32 27.76 2.48
CA PHE A 198 -1.64 26.93 3.66
C PHE A 198 -1.28 27.64 4.96
N THR A 199 -0.05 28.16 5.05
CA THR A 199 0.48 28.81 6.26
C THR A 199 -0.30 30.06 6.65
N LEU A 200 -0.71 30.87 5.68
CA LEU A 200 -1.49 32.09 5.92
C LEU A 200 -2.92 31.81 6.40
N ASN A 201 -3.50 30.67 5.99
CA ASN A 201 -4.86 30.27 6.36
C ASN A 201 -4.91 29.34 7.58
N TYR A 202 -3.77 28.94 8.12
CA TYR A 202 -3.71 28.10 9.32
C TYR A 202 -4.10 28.91 10.55
N VAL A 203 -5.09 28.44 11.29
CA VAL A 203 -5.59 29.06 12.52
C VAL A 203 -5.05 28.30 13.73
N ASN A 204 -4.49 29.01 14.71
CA ASN A 204 -4.01 28.41 15.96
C ASN A 204 -5.16 28.20 16.96
#